data_AF-A0A8X9AB94-F1
#
_entry.id   AF-A0A8X9AB94-F1
#
_cell.length_a   1.000
_cell.length_b   1.000
_cell.length_c   1.000
_cell.angle_alpha   90.00
_cell.angle_beta   90.00
_cell.angle_gamma   90.00
#
_symmetry.space_group_name_H-M   'P 1'
#
loop_
_entity.id
_entity.type
_entity.pdbx_description
1 polymer ?
#
loop_
_entity_poly.entity_id
_entity_poly.type
_entity_poly.pdbx_seq_one_letter_code
_entity_poly.pdbx_strand_id
1 'polypeptide(L)'
;MLFRESYEPEILHLKESLQTCELGYNELRSGGVFFKFLEAILKAGNRLNADTNWGNAQGFNITSLRRLSDVKSVDVKTTLLHFVVEQVAKSEGKRKKQRWRRERERLMLGLPVMEAVGWLNCIEGGGGWLHIIEGGSV
;
A
#
# COMPACT_ATOMS: atom_id res chain seq x y z
N MET A 1 -0.91 -40.52 -30.41
CA MET A 1 -0.24 -40.89 -29.13
C MET A 1 -0.56 -39.75 -28.17
N LEU A 2 -1.49 -39.96 -27.23
CA LEU A 2 -2.10 -38.89 -26.40
C LEU A 2 -1.09 -37.95 -25.74
N PHE A 3 0.00 -38.49 -25.18
CA PHE A 3 1.05 -37.69 -24.53
C PHE A 3 1.66 -36.63 -25.45
N ARG A 4 1.90 -36.95 -26.73
CA ARG A 4 2.52 -36.00 -27.67
C ARG A 4 1.57 -34.86 -28.05
N GLU A 5 0.27 -35.13 -28.03
CA GLU A 5 -0.78 -34.17 -28.34
C GLU A 5 -1.10 -33.26 -27.14
N SER A 6 -0.92 -33.77 -25.90
CA SER A 6 -1.23 -33.02 -24.67
C SER A 6 -0.03 -32.35 -24.00
N TYR A 7 1.21 -32.74 -24.33
CA TYR A 7 2.42 -32.23 -23.69
C TYR A 7 2.58 -30.71 -23.76
N GLU A 8 2.52 -30.12 -24.96
CA GLU A 8 2.68 -28.68 -25.14
C GLU A 8 1.61 -27.85 -24.40
N PRO A 9 0.30 -28.14 -24.55
CA PRO A 9 -0.72 -27.38 -23.81
C PRO A 9 -0.62 -27.56 -22.30
N GLU A 10 -0.28 -28.76 -21.80
CA GLU A 10 -0.10 -29.00 -20.36
C GLU A 10 1.10 -28.22 -19.79
N ILE A 11 2.24 -28.21 -20.50
CA ILE A 11 3.43 -27.45 -20.10
C ILE A 11 3.15 -25.94 -20.13
N LEU A 12 2.44 -25.45 -21.15
CA LEU A 12 2.06 -24.04 -21.23
C LEU A 12 1.18 -23.65 -20.04
N HIS A 13 0.15 -24.45 -19.74
CA HIS A 13 -0.74 -24.22 -18.60
C HIS A 13 0.00 -24.22 -17.26
N LEU A 14 0.96 -25.13 -17.07
CA LEU A 14 1.78 -25.18 -15.86
C LEU A 14 2.67 -23.93 -15.73
N LYS A 15 3.28 -23.48 -16.83
CA LYS A 15 4.10 -22.25 -16.84
C LYS A 15 3.28 -21.03 -16.46
N GLU A 16 2.08 -20.88 -17.02
CA GLU A 16 1.17 -19.78 -16.69
C GLU A 16 0.73 -19.81 -15.22
N SER A 17 0.43 -21.00 -14.70
CA SER A 17 0.07 -21.19 -13.30
C SER A 17 1.22 -20.80 -12.35
N LEU A 18 2.45 -21.23 -12.66
CA LEU A 18 3.64 -20.87 -11.89
C LEU A 18 3.92 -19.37 -11.94
N GLN A 19 3.82 -18.75 -13.11
CA GLN A 19 3.99 -17.31 -13.27
C GLN A 19 2.96 -16.55 -12.43
N THR A 20 1.71 -16.99 -12.42
CA THR A 20 0.65 -16.40 -11.59
C THR A 20 0.99 -16.50 -10.10
N CYS A 21 1.47 -17.66 -9.63
CA CYS A 21 1.91 -17.84 -8.25
C CYS A 21 3.09 -16.93 -7.89
N GLU A 22 4.07 -16.80 -8.78
CA GLU A 22 5.24 -15.94 -8.58
C GLU A 22 4.85 -14.46 -8.47
N LEU A 23 3.99 -13.99 -9.37
CA LEU A 23 3.47 -12.62 -9.33
C LEU A 23 2.71 -12.35 -8.03
N GLY A 24 1.82 -13.27 -7.62
CA GLY A 24 1.08 -13.15 -6.36
C GLY A 24 2.00 -13.14 -5.14
N TYR A 25 3.01 -14.00 -5.10
CA TYR A 25 4.02 -14.00 -4.02
C TYR A 25 4.79 -12.68 -3.95
N ASN A 26 5.24 -12.17 -5.09
CA ASN A 26 5.99 -10.92 -5.17
C ASN A 26 5.13 -9.73 -4.76
N GLU A 27 3.85 -9.71 -5.12
CA GLU A 27 2.90 -8.69 -4.68
C GLU A 27 2.69 -8.73 -3.16
N LEU A 28 2.51 -9.92 -2.57
CA LEU A 28 2.39 -10.07 -1.12
C LEU A 28 3.67 -9.64 -0.39
N ARG A 29 4.85 -9.96 -0.93
CA ARG A 29 6.14 -9.64 -0.32
C ARG A 29 6.51 -8.16 -0.43
N SER A 30 6.20 -7.52 -1.57
CA SER A 30 6.48 -6.10 -1.80
C SER A 30 5.37 -5.17 -1.27
N GLY A 31 4.15 -5.70 -1.13
CA GLY A 31 2.97 -4.99 -0.66
C GLY A 31 3.02 -4.63 0.82
N GLY A 32 3.63 -3.49 1.15
CA GLY A 32 3.76 -3.04 2.54
C GLY A 32 2.45 -2.75 3.29
N VAL A 33 1.30 -2.70 2.59
CA VAL A 33 -0.02 -2.54 3.22
C VAL A 33 -0.54 -3.87 3.78
N PHE A 34 -0.29 -4.99 3.11
CA PHE A 34 -0.74 -6.30 3.56
C PHE A 34 -0.13 -6.68 4.91
N PHE A 35 1.18 -6.49 5.08
CA PHE A 35 1.83 -6.74 6.37
C PHE A 35 1.32 -5.84 7.50
N LYS A 36 1.00 -4.57 7.22
CA LYS A 36 0.39 -3.68 8.22
C LYS A 36 -1.00 -4.13 8.61
N PHE A 37 -1.74 -4.69 7.66
CA PHE A 37 -3.03 -5.30 7.94
C PHE A 37 -2.88 -6.52 8.86
N LEU A 38 -1.93 -7.42 8.57
CA LEU A 38 -1.61 -8.55 9.47
C LEU A 38 -1.17 -8.07 10.87
N GLU A 39 -0.32 -7.06 10.94
CA GLU A 39 0.12 -6.48 12.22
C GLU A 39 -1.04 -5.86 13.01
N ALA A 40 -1.95 -5.15 12.33
CA ALA A 40 -3.14 -4.58 12.95
C ALA A 40 -4.07 -5.67 13.50
N ILE A 41 -4.21 -6.80 12.79
CA ILE A 41 -4.98 -7.96 13.26
C ILE A 41 -4.32 -8.57 14.50
N LEU A 42 -3.01 -8.80 14.48
CA LEU A 42 -2.30 -9.37 15.62
C LEU A 42 -2.46 -8.47 16.86
N LYS A 43 -2.30 -7.16 16.71
CA LYS A 43 -2.50 -6.19 17.80
C LYS A 43 -3.94 -6.17 18.31
N ALA A 44 -4.92 -6.24 17.41
CA ALA A 44 -6.33 -6.30 17.79
C ALA A 44 -6.63 -7.62 18.53
N GLY A 45 -6.18 -8.75 18.01
CA GLY A 45 -6.34 -10.07 18.60
C GLY A 45 -5.71 -10.17 19.99
N ASN A 46 -4.47 -9.69 20.15
CA ASN A 46 -3.79 -9.64 21.45
C ASN A 46 -4.55 -8.79 22.46
N ARG A 47 -5.04 -7.60 22.05
CA ARG A 47 -5.83 -6.74 22.94
C ARG A 47 -7.17 -7.37 23.34
N LEU A 48 -7.86 -8.03 22.41
CA LEU A 48 -9.13 -8.70 22.68
C LEU A 48 -8.97 -9.94 23.56
N ASN A 49 -7.79 -10.56 23.55
CA ASN A 49 -7.48 -11.77 24.28
C ASN A 49 -6.54 -11.53 25.49
N ALA A 50 -6.36 -10.28 25.93
CA ALA A 50 -5.35 -9.89 26.91
C ALA A 50 -5.40 -10.71 28.21
N ASP A 51 -6.61 -11.06 28.67
CA ASP A 51 -6.83 -11.83 29.90
C ASP A 51 -6.82 -13.35 29.70
N THR A 52 -6.39 -13.81 28.52
CA THR A 52 -6.30 -15.23 28.17
C THR A 52 -4.88 -15.61 27.77
N ASN A 53 -4.60 -16.91 27.70
CA ASN A 53 -3.31 -17.43 27.21
C ASN A 53 -2.98 -17.01 25.75
N TRP A 54 -3.92 -16.39 25.04
CA TRP A 54 -3.78 -15.95 23.65
C TRP A 54 -3.53 -14.43 23.52
N GLY A 55 -3.39 -13.69 24.63
CA GLY A 55 -3.23 -12.23 24.64
C GLY A 55 -1.84 -11.71 24.26
N ASN A 56 -0.83 -12.58 24.18
CA ASN A 56 0.56 -12.22 23.87
C ASN A 56 1.12 -13.03 22.68
N ALA A 57 0.27 -13.29 21.68
CA ALA A 57 0.70 -14.03 20.51
C ALA A 57 1.74 -13.22 19.70
N GLN A 58 2.74 -13.93 19.16
CA GLN A 58 3.74 -13.37 18.24
C GLN A 58 3.31 -13.49 16.77
N GLY A 59 2.24 -14.24 16.50
CA GLY A 59 1.71 -14.48 15.17
C GLY A 59 0.39 -15.23 15.25
N PHE A 60 -0.23 -15.43 14.09
CA PHE A 60 -1.47 -16.18 13.96
C PHE A 60 -1.48 -16.95 12.64
N ASN A 61 -2.31 -17.98 12.55
CA ASN A 61 -2.48 -18.74 11.31
C ASN A 61 -3.25 -17.89 10.29
N ILE A 62 -2.70 -17.70 9.08
CA ILE A 62 -3.29 -16.89 8.01
C ILE A 62 -4.68 -17.37 7.58
N THR A 63 -5.01 -18.65 7.76
CA THR A 63 -6.37 -19.18 7.50
C THR A 63 -7.42 -18.56 8.42
N SER A 64 -7.01 -18.02 9.57
CA SER A 64 -7.88 -17.33 10.52
C SER A 64 -8.40 -16.00 9.99
N LEU A 65 -7.79 -15.43 8.93
CA LEU A 65 -8.26 -14.20 8.30
C LEU A 65 -9.72 -14.29 7.84
N ARG A 66 -10.15 -15.46 7.38
CA ARG A 66 -11.54 -15.70 6.97
C ARG A 66 -12.53 -15.52 8.13
N ARG A 67 -12.10 -15.78 9.37
CA ARG A 67 -12.96 -15.69 10.56
C ARG A 67 -13.21 -14.24 10.99
N LEU A 68 -12.44 -13.27 10.48
CA LEU A 68 -12.59 -11.86 10.85
C LEU A 68 -13.92 -11.27 10.38
N SER A 69 -14.52 -11.82 9.32
CA SER A 69 -15.87 -11.45 8.87
C SER A 69 -16.96 -11.98 9.79
N ASP A 70 -16.67 -13.04 10.54
CA ASP A 70 -17.67 -13.76 11.33
C ASP A 70 -17.77 -13.21 12.75
N VAL A 71 -16.68 -12.60 13.25
CA VAL A 71 -16.65 -11.92 14.55
C VAL A 71 -17.33 -10.57 14.44
N LYS A 72 -18.53 -10.46 15.02
CA LYS A 72 -19.34 -9.24 15.02
C LYS A 72 -19.13 -8.43 16.30
N SER A 73 -19.30 -7.12 16.16
CA SER A 73 -19.41 -6.22 17.30
C SER A 73 -20.77 -6.40 18.00
N VAL A 74 -20.91 -5.82 19.20
CA VAL A 74 -22.16 -5.82 19.99
C VAL A 74 -23.35 -5.27 19.18
N ASP A 75 -23.09 -4.34 18.26
CA ASP A 75 -24.12 -3.76 17.39
C ASP A 75 -24.57 -4.69 16.24
N VAL A 76 -23.92 -5.85 16.05
CA VAL A 76 -24.17 -6.88 15.02
C VAL A 76 -24.00 -6.38 13.56
N LYS A 77 -23.82 -5.07 13.36
CA LYS A 77 -23.67 -4.42 12.04
C LYS A 77 -22.24 -4.42 11.57
N THR A 78 -21.29 -4.23 12.48
CA THR A 78 -19.87 -4.16 12.16
C THR A 78 -19.16 -5.45 12.55
N THR A 79 -18.14 -5.81 11.77
CA THR A 79 -17.31 -7.00 12.04
C THR A 79 -15.90 -6.58 12.40
N LEU A 80 -15.12 -7.49 12.97
CA LEU A 80 -13.71 -7.26 13.25
C LEU A 80 -12.94 -6.90 11.99
N LEU A 81 -13.29 -7.51 10.85
CA LEU A 81 -12.72 -7.15 9.54
C LEU A 81 -12.97 -5.68 9.18
N HIS A 82 -14.21 -5.19 9.33
CA HIS A 82 -14.55 -3.77 9.06
C HIS A 82 -13.70 -2.82 9.92
N PHE A 83 -13.60 -3.11 11.22
CA PHE A 83 -12.79 -2.32 12.13
C PHE A 83 -11.31 -2.28 11.72
N VAL A 84 -10.71 -3.45 11.46
CA VAL A 84 -9.28 -3.53 11.09
C VAL A 84 -8.99 -2.79 9.80
N VAL A 85 -9.82 -2.96 8.76
CA VAL A 85 -9.67 -2.25 7.48
C VAL A 85 -9.70 -0.73 7.70
N GLU A 86 -10.64 -0.24 8.50
CA GLU A 86 -10.75 1.19 8.80
C GLU A 86 -9.49 1.72 9.52
N GLN A 87 -8.96 0.96 10.49
CA GLN A 87 -7.74 1.34 11.21
C GLN A 87 -6.51 1.40 10.28
N VAL A 88 -6.38 0.46 9.35
CA VAL A 88 -5.26 0.44 8.39
C VAL A 88 -5.39 1.58 7.37
N ALA A 89 -6.60 1.86 6.88
CA ALA A 89 -6.84 2.99 5.99
C ALA A 89 -6.49 4.33 6.68
N LYS A 90 -6.90 4.50 7.94
CA LYS A 90 -6.57 5.68 8.76
C LYS A 90 -5.07 5.80 9.00
N SER A 91 -4.37 4.71 9.27
CA SER A 91 -2.92 4.73 9.53
C SER A 91 -2.11 5.08 8.26
N GLU A 92 -2.48 4.53 7.10
CA GLU A 92 -1.85 4.87 5.82
C GLU A 92 -2.13 6.33 5.41
N GLY A 93 -3.34 6.83 5.63
CA GLY A 93 -3.68 8.24 5.39
C GLY A 93 -2.83 9.20 6.23
N LYS A 94 -2.68 8.90 7.53
CA LYS A 94 -1.80 9.67 8.44
C LYS A 94 -0.35 9.64 7.97
N ARG A 95 0.16 8.47 7.56
CA ARG A 95 1.54 8.31 7.05
C ARG A 95 1.79 9.15 5.81
N LYS A 96 0.85 9.14 4.84
CA LYS A 96 0.92 10.00 3.65
C LYS A 96 0.96 11.47 4.04
N LYS A 97 0.04 11.92 4.91
CA LYS A 97 0.00 13.32 5.38
C LYS A 97 1.30 13.74 6.08
N GLN A 98 1.88 12.88 6.92
CA GLN A 98 3.17 13.13 7.57
C GLN A 98 4.33 13.17 6.57
N ARG A 99 4.33 12.31 5.56
CA ARG A 99 5.32 12.34 4.47
C ARG A 99 5.23 13.67 3.72
N TRP A 100 4.03 14.06 3.32
CA TRP A 100 3.78 15.37 2.68
C TRP A 100 4.24 16.53 3.54
N ARG A 101 3.94 16.50 4.85
CA ARG A 101 4.38 17.55 5.77
C ARG A 101 5.90 17.62 5.86
N ARG A 102 6.60 16.47 5.99
CA ARG A 102 8.07 16.42 6.00
C ARG A 102 8.70 16.86 4.68
N GLU A 103 8.09 16.50 3.55
CA GLU A 103 8.56 16.96 2.23
C GLU A 103 8.43 18.47 2.11
N ARG A 104 7.28 19.03 2.54
CA ARG A 104 7.09 20.48 2.63
C ARG A 104 8.07 21.13 3.60
N GLU A 105 8.26 20.58 4.79
CA GLU A 105 9.25 21.08 5.76
C GLU A 105 10.67 21.05 5.18
N ARG A 106 11.06 20.01 4.42
CA ARG A 106 12.34 19.96 3.72
C ARG A 106 12.47 21.03 2.64
N LEU A 107 11.42 21.25 1.85
CA LEU A 107 11.39 22.33 0.85
C LEU A 107 11.44 23.71 1.52
N MET A 108 10.75 23.89 2.65
CA MET A 108 10.72 25.14 3.41
C MET A 108 12.04 25.42 4.15
N LEU A 109 12.70 24.37 4.68
CA LEU A 109 14.02 24.48 5.32
C LEU A 109 15.18 24.56 4.29
N GLY A 110 14.92 24.24 3.02
CA GLY A 110 15.86 24.39 1.90
C GLY A 110 15.88 25.79 1.27
N LEU A 111 15.05 26.72 1.75
CA LEU A 111 15.13 28.15 1.41
C LEU A 111 16.08 28.82 2.41
N PRO A 112 17.40 28.76 2.11
CA PRO A 112 18.03 29.90 1.45
C PRO A 112 19.06 29.50 0.37
N VAL A 113 18.64 28.84 -0.71
CA VAL A 113 19.45 28.73 -1.96
C VAL A 113 18.69 29.14 -3.23
N MET A 114 17.39 29.43 -3.16
CA MET A 114 16.60 29.86 -4.32
C MET A 114 15.77 31.13 -4.12
N GLU A 115 16.21 32.04 -3.23
CA GLU A 115 15.69 33.42 -3.17
C GLU A 115 16.57 34.42 -3.95
N ALA A 116 17.15 34.00 -5.08
CA ALA A 116 17.87 34.91 -5.97
C ALA A 116 17.30 35.02 -7.39
N VAL A 117 16.32 34.20 -7.79
CA VAL A 117 15.78 34.33 -9.14
C VAL A 117 14.31 33.89 -9.24
N GLY A 118 13.42 34.88 -9.23
CA GLY A 118 12.40 34.95 -10.28
C GLY A 118 11.05 34.25 -10.09
N TRP A 119 10.65 33.81 -8.89
CA TRP A 119 9.35 33.12 -8.71
C TRP A 119 8.20 33.98 -8.20
N LEU A 120 8.38 35.28 -7.95
CA LEU A 120 7.29 36.13 -7.45
C LEU A 120 6.37 36.71 -8.54
N ASN A 121 6.61 36.45 -9.83
CA ASN A 121 5.76 36.95 -10.92
C ASN A 121 4.88 35.88 -11.60
N CYS A 122 4.83 34.64 -11.08
CA CYS A 122 4.09 33.54 -11.73
C CYS A 122 2.73 33.19 -11.12
N ILE A 123 2.20 33.99 -10.19
CA ILE A 123 0.85 33.80 -9.63
C ILE A 123 0.07 35.12 -9.74
N GLU A 124 0.04 35.75 -10.92
CA GLU A 124 -0.95 36.78 -11.26
C GLU A 124 -0.74 37.19 -12.73
N GLY A 125 -1.49 36.60 -13.66
CA GLY A 125 -1.49 37.03 -15.05
C GLY A 125 -1.51 35.87 -16.04
N GLY A 126 -2.70 35.49 -16.49
CA GLY A 126 -2.88 34.46 -17.50
C GLY A 126 -2.30 34.83 -18.87
N GLY A 127 -2.08 33.78 -19.67
CA GLY A 127 -2.02 33.88 -21.12
C GLY A 127 -0.62 34.01 -21.74
N GLY A 128 -0.15 32.88 -22.29
CA GLY A 128 0.65 32.88 -23.52
C GLY A 128 2.16 33.02 -23.36
N TRP A 129 2.88 31.88 -23.36
CA TRP A 129 4.20 31.77 -24.00
C TRP A 129 4.37 30.33 -24.53
N LEU A 130 3.63 30.05 -25.61
CA LEU A 130 4.04 29.05 -26.60
C LEU A 130 5.03 29.78 -27.54
N HIS A 131 6.17 29.16 -27.82
CA HIS A 131 7.24 29.59 -28.73
C HIS A 131 8.08 30.83 -28.36
N ILE A 132 9.27 30.59 -27.77
CA ILE A 132 10.52 31.21 -28.23
C ILE A 132 11.63 30.13 -28.29
N ILE A 133 11.80 29.60 -29.51
CA ILE A 133 13.04 29.37 -30.26
C ILE A 133 14.04 28.30 -29.76
N GLU A 134 14.04 27.20 -30.53
CA GLU A 134 15.18 26.37 -30.89
C GLU A 134 16.42 27.20 -31.26
N GLY A 135 17.61 26.82 -30.78
CA GLY A 135 18.83 27.32 -31.39
C GLY A 135 20.09 26.96 -30.64
N GLY A 136 20.73 25.84 -31.01
CA GLY A 136 22.14 25.62 -30.69
C GLY A 136 22.56 24.15 -30.57
N SER A 137 22.68 23.46 -31.71
CA SER A 137 23.74 22.46 -31.88
C SER A 137 25.08 23.21 -31.90
N VAL A 138 26.04 22.89 -31.03
CA VAL A 138 27.17 21.94 -31.16
C VAL A 138 27.76 21.76 -29.76
#